data_AF-A0A960KG43-F1
#
_entry.id   AF-A0A960KG43-F1
#
_cell.length_a   1.000
_cell.length_b   1.000
_cell.length_c   1.000
_cell.angle_alpha   90.00
_cell.angle_beta   90.00
_cell.angle_gamma   90.00
#
_symmetry.space_group_name_H-M   'P 1'
#
loop_
_entity.id
_entity.type
_entity.pdbx_description
1 polymer ?
#
loop_
_entity_poly.entity_id
_entity_poly.type
_entity_poly.pdbx_seq_one_letter_code
_entity_poly.pdbx_strand_id
1 'polypeptide(L)'
;MNREFLLHQLIIQEQESFEEAGIDWLADCIQLVEKNQIRFASMPGIGLSRLMHLGHWDLSEKKEFIDETHLGADQVIHLGMHLLMSHHLPGPHVQQRLWGECVASSMDLASLGKLLSAQVDTPFVHETLESLEFHYQIYGNADDVAPLLTACCDDPFRVTRDTATYLYRLGMTLLNRQRPDRDAVAHTYYPLAHHFNLGNWVLFLRNTQPAPFHDLPDSFVSLVFEVDQTDHGERLQDLFVSAL
;
A
#
# COMPACT_ATOMS: atom_id res chain seq x y z
N MET A 1 -15.66 -3.61 -25.64
CA MET A 1 -15.55 -2.45 -24.73
C MET A 1 -15.52 -3.00 -23.33
N ASN A 2 -14.53 -2.61 -22.52
CA ASN A 2 -14.48 -2.99 -21.12
C ASN A 2 -15.68 -2.34 -20.42
N ARG A 3 -16.38 -3.11 -19.58
CA ARG A 3 -17.48 -2.59 -18.78
C ARG A 3 -16.89 -1.76 -17.64
N GLU A 4 -17.43 -0.57 -17.43
CA GLU A 4 -17.03 0.31 -16.32
C GLU A 4 -18.07 0.28 -15.20
N PHE A 5 -17.58 0.41 -13.97
CA PHE A 5 -18.36 0.35 -12.75
C PHE A 5 -17.95 1.47 -11.79
N LEU A 6 -18.87 1.84 -10.90
CA LEU A 6 -18.59 2.57 -9.67
C LEU A 6 -18.53 1.58 -8.49
N LEU A 7 -17.93 1.97 -7.37
CA LEU A 7 -17.72 1.07 -6.23
C LEU A 7 -19.02 0.39 -5.75
N HIS A 8 -20.13 1.12 -5.62
CA HIS A 8 -21.42 0.56 -5.19
C HIS A 8 -22.01 -0.49 -6.15
N GLN A 9 -21.41 -0.67 -7.33
CA GLN A 9 -21.79 -1.68 -8.33
C GLN A 9 -20.91 -2.93 -8.27
N LEU A 10 -19.92 -2.95 -7.38
CA LEU A 10 -18.96 -4.04 -7.20
C LEU A 10 -19.28 -4.85 -5.95
N ILE A 11 -18.72 -6.06 -5.92
CA ILE A 11 -18.67 -6.92 -4.74
C ILE A 11 -17.29 -6.75 -4.13
N ILE A 12 -17.23 -6.23 -2.90
CA ILE A 12 -16.00 -6.17 -2.12
C ILE A 12 -15.77 -7.54 -1.48
N GLN A 13 -14.78 -8.27 -1.96
CA GLN A 13 -14.41 -9.59 -1.45
C GLN A 13 -13.76 -9.44 -0.07
N GLU A 14 -14.02 -10.40 0.82
CA GLU A 14 -13.43 -10.46 2.17
C GLU A 14 -13.83 -9.28 3.08
N GLN A 15 -14.82 -8.45 2.69
CA GLN A 15 -15.24 -7.30 3.50
C GLN A 15 -15.63 -7.70 4.93
N GLU A 16 -16.50 -8.70 5.09
CA GLU A 16 -16.94 -9.18 6.42
C GLU A 16 -15.76 -9.69 7.26
N SER A 17 -14.78 -10.34 6.63
CA SER A 17 -13.58 -10.85 7.30
C SER A 17 -12.67 -9.71 7.80
N PHE A 18 -12.53 -8.65 7.01
CA PHE A 18 -11.78 -7.45 7.42
C PHE A 18 -12.52 -6.71 8.56
N GLU A 19 -13.85 -6.61 8.48
CA GLU A 19 -14.68 -6.05 9.55
C GLU A 19 -14.57 -6.88 10.85
N GLU A 20 -14.61 -8.22 10.76
CA GLU A 20 -14.42 -9.12 11.91
C GLU A 20 -13.04 -8.95 12.57
N ALA A 21 -11.99 -8.70 11.77
CA ALA A 21 -10.65 -8.45 12.26
C ALA A 21 -10.43 -7.04 12.87
N GLY A 22 -11.48 -6.20 12.92
CA GLY A 22 -11.40 -4.86 13.47
C GLY A 22 -10.60 -3.90 12.60
N ILE A 23 -10.60 -4.10 11.28
CA ILE A 23 -9.98 -3.19 10.30
C ILE A 23 -10.97 -2.05 9.99
N ASP A 24 -11.14 -1.16 10.97
CA ASP A 24 -12.12 -0.05 10.91
C ASP A 24 -11.83 0.93 9.75
N TRP A 25 -10.58 1.00 9.30
CA TRP A 25 -10.18 1.86 8.19
C TRP A 25 -10.72 1.42 6.82
N LEU A 26 -11.25 0.20 6.68
CA LEU A 26 -11.89 -0.23 5.44
C LEU A 26 -13.11 0.64 5.11
N ALA A 27 -13.96 0.93 6.10
CA ALA A 27 -15.18 1.72 5.91
C ALA A 27 -14.86 3.17 5.49
N ASP A 28 -13.80 3.74 6.08
CA ASP A 28 -13.28 5.06 5.72
C ASP A 28 -12.72 5.07 4.27
N CYS A 29 -11.99 4.02 3.87
CA CYS A 29 -11.51 3.87 2.50
C CYS A 29 -12.66 3.71 1.48
N ILE A 30 -13.69 2.92 1.79
CA ILE A 30 -14.90 2.81 0.96
C ILE A 30 -15.50 4.19 0.72
N GLN A 31 -15.71 4.97 1.78
CA GLN A 31 -16.28 6.32 1.67
C GLN A 31 -15.40 7.25 0.82
N LEU A 32 -14.07 7.19 0.99
CA LEU A 32 -13.13 7.99 0.20
C LEU A 32 -13.22 7.64 -1.29
N VAL A 33 -13.26 6.36 -1.62
CA VAL A 33 -13.35 5.85 -3.00
C VAL A 33 -14.68 6.27 -3.63
N GLU A 34 -15.79 6.11 -2.93
CA GLU A 34 -17.12 6.53 -3.40
C GLU A 34 -17.18 8.04 -3.63
N LYS A 35 -16.72 8.84 -2.65
CA LYS A 35 -16.71 10.31 -2.74
C LYS A 35 -15.91 10.80 -3.94
N ASN A 36 -14.81 10.13 -4.27
CA ASN A 36 -13.96 10.51 -5.40
C ASN A 36 -14.46 10.02 -6.77
N GLN A 37 -15.52 9.20 -6.79
CA GLN A 37 -16.15 8.66 -7.99
C GLN A 37 -15.16 7.91 -8.88
N ILE A 38 -14.35 7.04 -8.25
CA ILE A 38 -13.40 6.19 -8.97
C ILE A 38 -14.16 5.21 -9.85
N ARG A 39 -13.67 5.07 -11.09
CA ARG A 39 -14.21 4.16 -12.09
C ARG A 39 -13.38 2.88 -12.13
N PHE A 40 -14.05 1.74 -12.22
CA PHE A 40 -13.42 0.44 -12.29
C PHE A 40 -13.72 -0.19 -13.64
N ALA A 41 -12.71 -0.43 -14.47
CA ALA A 41 -12.86 -1.11 -15.74
C ALA A 41 -12.57 -2.60 -15.59
N SER A 42 -13.58 -3.41 -15.90
CA SER A 42 -13.41 -4.86 -15.93
C SER A 42 -12.48 -5.29 -17.05
N MET A 43 -11.49 -6.10 -16.70
CA MET A 43 -10.62 -6.80 -17.64
C MET A 43 -10.52 -8.26 -17.21
N PRO A 44 -11.23 -9.21 -17.86
CA PRO A 44 -11.24 -10.60 -17.44
C PRO A 44 -9.84 -11.21 -17.41
N GLY A 45 -9.54 -11.96 -16.35
CA GLY A 45 -8.27 -12.68 -16.22
C GLY A 45 -7.10 -11.85 -15.67
N ILE A 46 -7.38 -10.64 -15.19
CA ILE A 46 -6.39 -9.89 -14.39
C ILE A 46 -6.44 -10.26 -12.91
N GLY A 47 -7.16 -11.30 -12.50
CA GLY A 47 -7.31 -11.72 -11.09
C GLY A 47 -5.99 -11.97 -10.33
N LEU A 48 -4.84 -12.02 -11.00
CA LEU A 48 -3.50 -11.96 -10.40
C LEU A 48 -3.08 -10.53 -9.97
N SER A 49 -3.96 -9.53 -10.11
CA SER A 49 -3.68 -8.10 -9.87
C SER A 49 -3.56 -7.74 -8.39
N ARG A 50 -4.04 -8.59 -7.46
CA ARG A 50 -3.92 -8.35 -6.00
C ARG A 50 -2.48 -8.13 -5.52
N LEU A 51 -1.49 -8.72 -6.19
CA LEU A 51 -0.07 -8.55 -5.84
C LEU A 51 0.69 -7.67 -6.85
N MET A 52 0.06 -7.39 -7.99
CA MET A 52 0.65 -6.66 -9.12
C MET A 52 -0.12 -5.34 -9.30
N HIS A 53 -0.03 -4.44 -8.32
CA HIS A 53 -0.66 -3.10 -8.34
C HIS A 53 -0.10 -2.17 -9.43
N LEU A 54 0.81 -2.70 -10.25
CA LEU A 54 1.57 -1.96 -11.25
C LEU A 54 0.86 -1.95 -12.59
N GLY A 55 0.07 -0.92 -12.77
CA GLY A 55 -0.38 -0.51 -14.10
C GLY A 55 -1.87 -0.31 -14.22
N HIS A 56 -2.61 -0.40 -13.13
CA HIS A 56 -4.07 -0.30 -13.18
C HIS A 56 -4.62 1.02 -12.64
N TRP A 57 -3.86 1.71 -11.79
CA TRP A 57 -4.29 2.96 -11.18
C TRP A 57 -3.82 4.20 -11.97
N ASP A 58 -4.73 4.80 -12.74
CA ASP A 58 -4.52 6.12 -13.34
C ASP A 58 -5.24 7.19 -12.51
N LEU A 59 -4.49 7.88 -11.64
CA LEU A 59 -4.99 9.04 -10.87
C LEU A 59 -5.60 10.14 -11.75
N SER A 60 -5.07 10.33 -12.96
CA SER A 60 -5.54 11.37 -13.87
C SER A 60 -6.86 10.99 -14.52
N GLU A 61 -7.07 9.71 -14.78
CA GLU A 61 -8.32 9.19 -15.34
C GLU A 61 -9.33 8.74 -14.27
N LYS A 62 -8.93 8.74 -12.99
CA LYS A 62 -9.66 8.20 -11.83
C LYS A 62 -10.17 6.79 -12.12
N LYS A 63 -9.26 5.95 -12.61
CA LYS A 63 -9.59 4.67 -13.20
C LYS A 63 -8.70 3.57 -12.63
N GLU A 64 -9.33 2.47 -12.24
CA GLU A 64 -8.71 1.23 -11.78
C GLU A 64 -9.18 0.06 -12.65
N PHE A 65 -8.40 -1.01 -12.78
CA PHE A 65 -8.83 -2.21 -13.50
C PHE A 65 -9.07 -3.36 -12.53
N ILE A 66 -10.19 -4.06 -12.73
CA ILE A 66 -10.64 -5.12 -11.84
C ILE A 66 -10.99 -6.40 -12.60
N ASP A 67 -11.04 -7.51 -11.89
CA ASP A 67 -11.56 -8.75 -12.44
C ASP A 67 -13.10 -8.75 -12.34
N GLU A 68 -13.75 -8.62 -13.50
CA GLU A 68 -15.21 -8.57 -13.61
C GLU A 68 -15.88 -7.53 -12.68
N THR A 69 -16.59 -7.99 -11.65
CA THR A 69 -17.30 -7.17 -10.67
C THR A 69 -16.76 -7.33 -9.26
N HIS A 70 -15.57 -7.89 -9.09
CA HIS A 70 -14.99 -8.21 -7.79
C HIS A 70 -13.77 -7.32 -7.51
N LEU A 71 -13.66 -6.87 -6.27
CA LEU A 71 -12.55 -6.06 -5.77
C LEU A 71 -12.21 -6.54 -4.36
N GLY A 72 -10.93 -6.79 -4.06
CA GLY A 72 -10.51 -7.17 -2.71
C GLY A 72 -10.67 -6.02 -1.71
N ALA A 73 -10.95 -6.34 -0.44
CA ALA A 73 -10.98 -5.34 0.64
C ALA A 73 -9.62 -4.65 0.82
N ASP A 74 -8.52 -5.40 0.68
CA ASP A 74 -7.15 -4.89 0.61
C ASP A 74 -6.97 -3.87 -0.52
N GLN A 75 -7.49 -4.17 -1.71
CA GLN A 75 -7.41 -3.28 -2.86
C GLN A 75 -8.17 -1.97 -2.61
N VAL A 76 -9.35 -2.03 -1.96
CA VAL A 76 -10.09 -0.83 -1.55
C VAL A 76 -9.28 0.00 -0.55
N ILE A 77 -8.65 -0.65 0.43
CA ILE A 77 -7.79 0.01 1.42
C ILE A 77 -6.62 0.70 0.74
N HIS A 78 -5.89 -0.03 -0.10
CA HIS A 78 -4.72 0.45 -0.83
C HIS A 78 -5.06 1.68 -1.68
N LEU A 79 -6.14 1.60 -2.45
CA LEU A 79 -6.60 2.74 -3.25
C LEU A 79 -7.08 3.90 -2.35
N GLY A 80 -7.78 3.60 -1.25
CA GLY A 80 -8.17 4.60 -0.26
C GLY A 80 -6.96 5.37 0.29
N MET A 81 -5.84 4.70 0.54
CA MET A 81 -4.58 5.35 0.93
C MET A 81 -4.05 6.27 -0.15
N HIS A 82 -4.07 5.86 -1.42
CA HIS A 82 -3.68 6.77 -2.50
C HIS A 82 -4.53 8.04 -2.55
N LEU A 83 -5.85 7.91 -2.38
CA LEU A 83 -6.75 9.07 -2.36
C LEU A 83 -6.47 9.97 -1.16
N LEU A 84 -6.28 9.39 0.01
CA LEU A 84 -5.92 10.12 1.21
C LEU A 84 -4.60 10.87 1.02
N MET A 85 -3.56 10.20 0.53
CA MET A 85 -2.25 10.81 0.24
C MET A 85 -2.34 11.91 -0.82
N SER A 86 -3.16 11.73 -1.86
CA SER A 86 -3.37 12.77 -2.87
C SER A 86 -4.02 14.05 -2.31
N HIS A 87 -4.80 13.93 -1.23
CA HIS A 87 -5.40 15.07 -0.56
C HIS A 87 -4.38 15.86 0.27
N HIS A 88 -3.52 15.16 1.00
CA HIS A 88 -2.51 15.76 1.87
C HIS A 88 -1.25 16.21 1.14
N LEU A 89 -0.95 15.60 -0.01
CA LEU A 89 0.25 15.86 -0.80
C LEU A 89 -0.13 16.42 -2.18
N PRO A 90 -0.67 17.65 -2.25
CA PRO A 90 -1.08 18.23 -3.53
C PRO A 90 0.15 18.46 -4.40
N GLY A 91 0.10 17.95 -5.63
CA GLY A 91 1.13 18.19 -6.63
C GLY A 91 1.34 16.97 -7.54
N PRO A 92 1.83 17.18 -8.75
CA PRO A 92 2.09 16.07 -9.66
C PRO A 92 3.43 15.36 -9.36
N HIS A 93 4.10 15.63 -8.25
CA HIS A 93 5.51 15.28 -8.08
C HIS A 93 5.72 13.76 -7.93
N VAL A 94 6.70 13.21 -8.68
CA VAL A 94 7.09 11.79 -8.57
C VAL A 94 7.30 11.34 -7.14
N GLN A 95 7.89 12.18 -6.30
CA GLN A 95 8.20 11.86 -4.91
C GLN A 95 6.93 11.67 -4.08
N GLN A 96 5.88 12.47 -4.33
CA GLN A 96 4.58 12.32 -3.67
C GLN A 96 3.88 11.04 -4.11
N ARG A 97 3.95 10.70 -5.41
CA ARG A 97 3.41 9.44 -5.93
C ARG A 97 4.13 8.23 -5.36
N LEU A 98 5.46 8.26 -5.31
CA LEU A 98 6.27 7.21 -4.71
C LEU A 98 5.94 7.05 -3.23
N TRP A 99 5.82 8.16 -2.49
CA TRP A 99 5.46 8.10 -1.08
C TRP A 99 4.06 7.51 -0.87
N GLY A 100 3.08 7.94 -1.66
CA GLY A 100 1.73 7.41 -1.61
C GLY A 100 1.68 5.90 -1.85
N GLU A 101 2.46 5.41 -2.82
CA GLU A 101 2.64 3.97 -3.05
C GLU A 101 3.27 3.25 -1.86
N CYS A 102 4.34 3.80 -1.29
CA CYS A 102 5.02 3.19 -0.15
C CYS A 102 4.10 3.09 1.06
N VAL A 103 3.27 4.10 1.31
CA VAL A 103 2.26 4.09 2.39
C VAL A 103 1.17 3.07 2.09
N ALA A 104 0.59 3.07 0.88
CA ALA A 104 -0.47 2.16 0.49
C ALA A 104 -0.03 0.70 0.58
N SER A 105 1.13 0.36 -0.01
CA SER A 105 1.76 -0.96 0.09
C SER A 105 2.01 -1.38 1.55
N SER A 106 2.51 -0.46 2.38
CA SER A 106 2.81 -0.79 3.78
C SER A 106 1.56 -0.96 4.64
N MET A 107 0.42 -0.41 4.23
CA MET A 107 -0.88 -0.63 4.91
C MET A 107 -1.43 -2.03 4.67
N ASP A 108 -0.97 -2.72 3.62
CA ASP A 108 -1.30 -4.13 3.39
C ASP A 108 -0.71 -5.00 4.52
N LEU A 109 0.48 -4.64 5.05
CA LEU A 109 1.06 -5.31 6.24
C LEU A 109 0.27 -5.04 7.53
N ALA A 110 -0.29 -3.84 7.70
CA ALA A 110 -1.15 -3.56 8.86
C ALA A 110 -2.44 -4.39 8.79
N SER A 111 -3.05 -4.48 7.61
CA SER A 111 -4.23 -5.31 7.37
C SER A 111 -3.93 -6.79 7.61
N LEU A 112 -2.78 -7.29 7.13
CA LEU A 112 -2.29 -8.64 7.41
C LEU A 112 -2.12 -8.88 8.91
N GLY A 113 -1.49 -7.95 9.63
CA GLY A 113 -1.27 -8.06 11.08
C GLY A 113 -2.58 -8.16 11.87
N LYS A 114 -3.59 -7.37 11.52
CA LYS A 114 -4.93 -7.45 12.15
C LYS A 114 -5.63 -8.78 11.85
N LEU A 115 -5.62 -9.23 10.58
CA LEU A 115 -6.22 -10.51 10.19
C LEU A 115 -5.58 -11.70 10.91
N LEU A 116 -4.24 -11.72 10.98
CA LEU A 116 -3.49 -12.75 11.69
C LEU A 116 -3.78 -12.73 13.21
N SER A 117 -3.84 -11.54 13.81
CA SER A 117 -4.16 -11.38 15.24
C SER A 117 -5.57 -11.87 15.58
N ALA A 118 -6.52 -11.63 14.67
CA ALA A 118 -7.90 -12.09 14.80
C ALA A 118 -8.10 -13.56 14.36
N GLN A 119 -7.05 -14.23 13.88
CA GLN A 119 -7.11 -15.60 13.34
C GLN A 119 -8.13 -15.76 12.20
N VAL A 120 -8.30 -14.70 11.40
CA VAL A 120 -9.24 -14.68 10.29
C VAL A 120 -8.55 -15.24 9.05
N ASP A 121 -9.11 -16.32 8.51
CA ASP A 121 -8.56 -17.06 7.38
C ASP A 121 -9.13 -16.56 6.06
N THR A 122 -8.33 -15.85 5.27
CA THR A 122 -8.78 -15.25 4.02
C THR A 122 -7.81 -15.49 2.86
N PRO A 123 -8.27 -15.50 1.60
CA PRO A 123 -7.39 -15.53 0.44
C PRO A 123 -6.25 -14.51 0.49
N PHE A 124 -6.52 -13.26 0.91
CA PHE A 124 -5.48 -12.24 1.09
C PHE A 124 -4.37 -12.68 2.04
N VAL A 125 -4.70 -13.32 3.17
CA VAL A 125 -3.71 -13.86 4.11
C VAL A 125 -2.83 -14.90 3.42
N HIS A 126 -3.43 -15.91 2.78
CA HIS A 126 -2.68 -16.97 2.10
C HIS A 126 -1.76 -16.42 1.01
N GLU A 127 -2.30 -15.62 0.09
CA GLU A 127 -1.56 -15.05 -1.04
C GLU A 127 -0.40 -14.16 -0.57
N THR A 128 -0.62 -13.39 0.49
CA THR A 128 0.42 -12.52 1.07
C THR A 128 1.51 -13.35 1.74
N LEU A 129 1.16 -14.38 2.52
CA LEU A 129 2.13 -15.25 3.17
C LEU A 129 2.99 -16.02 2.15
N GLU A 130 2.36 -16.62 1.13
CA GLU A 130 3.08 -17.31 0.05
C GLU A 130 4.05 -16.37 -0.67
N SER A 131 3.59 -15.14 -0.95
CA SER A 131 4.42 -14.12 -1.59
C SER A 131 5.58 -13.67 -0.69
N LEU A 132 5.36 -13.43 0.60
CA LEU A 132 6.41 -13.06 1.54
C LEU A 132 7.44 -14.19 1.65
N GLU A 133 7.02 -15.43 1.86
CA GLU A 133 7.93 -16.58 1.94
C GLU A 133 8.80 -16.69 0.68
N PHE A 134 8.19 -16.60 -0.50
CA PHE A 134 8.92 -16.63 -1.78
C PHE A 134 9.98 -15.51 -1.87
N HIS A 135 9.62 -14.27 -1.56
CA HIS A 135 10.54 -13.15 -1.69
C HIS A 135 11.65 -13.18 -0.63
N TYR A 136 11.36 -13.61 0.60
CA TYR A 136 12.38 -13.75 1.64
C TYR A 136 13.33 -14.91 1.36
N GLN A 137 12.87 -16.01 0.75
CA GLN A 137 13.74 -17.10 0.30
C GLN A 137 14.73 -16.66 -0.78
N ILE A 138 14.33 -15.77 -1.70
CA ILE A 138 15.17 -15.36 -2.84
C ILE A 138 16.06 -14.17 -2.50
N TYR A 139 15.53 -13.19 -1.78
CA TYR A 139 16.14 -11.86 -1.62
C TYR A 139 16.56 -11.53 -0.18
N GLY A 140 16.26 -12.38 0.79
CA GLY A 140 16.56 -12.15 2.20
C GLY A 140 16.87 -13.43 2.96
N ASN A 141 16.39 -13.52 4.20
CA ASN A 141 16.46 -14.71 5.03
C ASN A 141 15.04 -15.19 5.33
N ALA A 142 14.71 -16.44 4.99
CA ALA A 142 13.40 -17.02 5.27
C ALA A 142 13.02 -16.98 6.76
N ASP A 143 14.02 -17.06 7.66
CA ASP A 143 13.80 -17.00 9.11
C ASP A 143 13.30 -15.62 9.58
N ASP A 144 13.42 -14.57 8.76
CA ASP A 144 12.97 -13.21 9.10
C ASP A 144 11.46 -13.02 8.89
N VAL A 145 10.76 -13.95 8.22
CA VAL A 145 9.32 -13.84 7.98
C VAL A 145 8.52 -13.90 9.28
N ALA A 146 8.78 -14.88 10.14
CA ALA A 146 8.04 -15.02 11.40
C ALA A 146 8.21 -13.81 12.35
N PRO A 147 9.42 -13.26 12.55
CA PRO A 147 9.61 -12.00 13.27
C PRO A 147 8.86 -10.81 12.65
N LEU A 148 8.84 -10.69 11.31
CA LEU A 148 8.05 -9.66 10.63
C LEU A 148 6.56 -9.80 10.95
N LEU A 149 6.00 -11.00 10.77
CA LEU A 149 4.57 -11.24 11.02
C LEU A 149 4.20 -11.00 12.49
N THR A 150 5.09 -11.38 13.41
CA THR A 150 4.93 -11.07 14.84
C THR A 150 4.88 -9.56 15.06
N ALA A 151 5.81 -8.81 14.46
CA ALA A 151 5.82 -7.36 14.54
C ALA A 151 4.55 -6.72 13.94
N CYS A 152 4.04 -7.26 12.83
CA CYS A 152 2.77 -6.80 12.23
C CYS A 152 1.58 -7.02 13.17
N CYS A 153 1.56 -8.12 13.92
CA CYS A 153 0.51 -8.39 14.90
C CYS A 153 0.63 -7.48 16.14
N ASP A 154 1.86 -7.30 16.63
CA ASP A 154 2.12 -6.54 17.86
C ASP A 154 1.88 -5.03 17.71
N ASP A 155 2.31 -4.44 16.57
CA ASP A 155 2.24 -3.00 16.32
C ASP A 155 2.17 -2.72 14.80
N PRO A 156 1.00 -2.96 14.18
CA PRO A 156 0.85 -2.90 12.73
C PRO A 156 1.23 -1.54 12.15
N PHE A 157 0.83 -0.44 12.81
CA PHE A 157 1.11 0.92 12.32
C PHE A 157 2.57 1.31 12.42
N ARG A 158 3.29 0.87 13.46
CA ARG A 158 4.74 1.05 13.50
C ARG A 158 5.42 0.33 12.35
N VAL A 159 5.04 -0.92 12.08
CA VAL A 159 5.59 -1.68 10.95
C VAL A 159 5.27 -1.01 9.63
N THR A 160 4.05 -0.51 9.44
CA THR A 160 3.66 0.26 8.26
C THR A 160 4.54 1.50 8.09
N ARG A 161 4.72 2.31 9.12
CA ARG A 161 5.57 3.52 9.05
C ARG A 161 7.01 3.19 8.67
N ASP A 162 7.60 2.22 9.35
CA ASP A 162 9.01 1.87 9.19
C ASP A 162 9.22 1.27 7.79
N THR A 163 8.28 0.44 7.32
CA THR A 163 8.28 -0.12 5.96
C THR A 163 8.11 0.96 4.91
N ALA A 164 7.13 1.87 5.05
CA ALA A 164 6.88 2.94 4.08
C ALA A 164 8.10 3.87 3.96
N THR A 165 8.71 4.21 5.10
CA THR A 165 9.94 5.01 5.16
C THR A 165 11.09 4.32 4.44
N TYR A 166 11.28 3.02 4.69
CA TYR A 166 12.30 2.23 4.03
C TYR A 166 12.07 2.15 2.51
N LEU A 167 10.87 1.76 2.08
CA LEU A 167 10.50 1.61 0.67
C LEU A 167 10.68 2.94 -0.08
N TYR A 168 10.29 4.06 0.55
CA TYR A 168 10.46 5.37 -0.03
C TYR A 168 11.92 5.75 -0.22
N ARG A 169 12.76 5.56 0.80
CA ARG A 169 14.20 5.83 0.71
C ARG A 169 14.84 4.99 -0.39
N LEU A 170 14.56 3.69 -0.41
CA LEU A 170 15.04 2.79 -1.46
C LEU A 170 14.54 3.23 -2.85
N GLY A 171 13.26 3.55 -2.97
CA GLY A 171 12.66 4.02 -4.22
C GLY A 171 13.29 5.31 -4.73
N MET A 172 13.57 6.27 -3.84
CA MET A 172 14.28 7.52 -4.18
C MET A 172 15.73 7.27 -4.61
N THR A 173 16.46 6.41 -3.91
CA THR A 173 17.81 5.97 -4.32
C THR A 173 17.78 5.37 -5.72
N LEU A 174 16.83 4.47 -5.97
CA LEU A 174 16.64 3.86 -7.27
C LEU A 174 16.26 4.90 -8.33
N LEU A 175 15.28 5.78 -8.09
CA LEU A 175 14.88 6.85 -9.02
C LEU A 175 16.07 7.72 -9.43
N ASN A 176 16.92 8.10 -8.47
CA ASN A 176 18.14 8.88 -8.67
C ASN A 176 19.28 8.12 -9.36
N ARG A 177 19.03 6.89 -9.84
CA ARG A 177 19.99 6.00 -10.52
C ARG A 177 21.21 5.69 -9.67
N GLN A 178 21.07 5.80 -8.35
CA GLN A 178 22.09 5.40 -7.42
C GLN A 178 21.96 3.90 -7.17
N ARG A 179 23.10 3.23 -6.99
CA ARG A 179 23.06 1.86 -6.50
C ARG A 179 22.74 1.94 -5.01
N PRO A 180 21.69 1.25 -4.53
CA PRO A 180 21.49 1.14 -3.09
C PRO A 180 22.74 0.51 -2.49
N ASP A 181 23.19 1.10 -1.40
CA ASP A 181 24.22 0.50 -0.56
C ASP A 181 23.63 -0.77 0.03
N ARG A 182 24.14 -1.92 -0.43
CA ARG A 182 23.62 -3.23 -0.03
C ARG A 182 23.86 -3.52 1.45
N ASP A 183 24.85 -2.88 2.05
CA ASP A 183 25.18 -3.05 3.47
C ASP A 183 24.35 -2.11 4.36
N ALA A 184 23.86 -0.99 3.80
CA ALA A 184 22.94 -0.06 4.48
C ALA A 184 21.46 -0.43 4.30
N VAL A 185 21.16 -1.28 3.31
CA VAL A 185 19.84 -1.87 3.14
C VAL A 185 19.64 -2.91 4.22
N ALA A 186 18.74 -2.64 5.16
CA ALA A 186 18.32 -3.64 6.13
C ALA A 186 17.82 -4.89 5.39
N HIS A 187 18.57 -6.00 5.54
CA HIS A 187 18.30 -7.27 4.86
C HIS A 187 16.84 -7.73 5.02
N THR A 188 16.23 -7.39 6.16
CA THR A 188 14.84 -7.68 6.46
C THR A 188 13.85 -6.96 5.54
N TYR A 189 14.12 -5.75 5.05
CA TYR A 189 13.15 -4.98 4.25
C TYR A 189 13.39 -5.04 2.75
N TYR A 190 14.55 -5.54 2.29
CA TYR A 190 14.80 -5.72 0.86
C TYR A 190 13.83 -6.69 0.17
N PRO A 191 13.46 -7.84 0.76
CA PRO A 191 12.41 -8.71 0.22
C PRO A 191 11.07 -8.00 0.04
N LEU A 192 10.70 -7.11 0.98
CA LEU A 192 9.46 -6.34 0.91
C LEU A 192 9.42 -5.43 -0.33
N ALA A 193 10.56 -4.88 -0.74
CA ALA A 193 10.62 -4.09 -1.97
C ALA A 193 10.31 -4.91 -3.23
N HIS A 194 10.58 -6.23 -3.23
CA HIS A 194 10.19 -7.12 -4.33
C HIS A 194 8.74 -7.57 -4.19
N HIS A 195 8.29 -7.89 -2.97
CA HIS A 195 6.90 -8.23 -2.69
C HIS A 195 5.94 -7.13 -3.17
N PHE A 196 6.24 -5.87 -2.87
CA PHE A 196 5.49 -4.70 -3.34
C PHE A 196 5.88 -4.23 -4.74
N ASN A 197 6.72 -5.00 -5.44
CA ASN A 197 7.15 -4.71 -6.81
C ASN A 197 7.70 -3.28 -7.02
N LEU A 198 8.36 -2.69 -6.02
CA LEU A 198 8.84 -1.30 -6.00
C LEU A 198 9.65 -0.93 -7.26
N GLY A 199 10.42 -1.89 -7.79
CA GLY A 199 11.23 -1.69 -9.00
C GLY A 199 10.39 -1.30 -10.22
N ASN A 200 9.22 -1.92 -10.40
CA ASN A 200 8.31 -1.58 -11.50
C ASN A 200 7.71 -0.19 -11.30
N TRP A 201 7.45 0.22 -10.04
CA TRP A 201 6.91 1.55 -9.72
C TRP A 201 7.94 2.63 -10.05
N VAL A 202 9.19 2.40 -9.67
CA VAL A 202 10.32 3.27 -10.04
C VAL A 202 10.46 3.39 -11.56
N LEU A 203 10.30 2.30 -12.32
CA LEU A 203 10.33 2.34 -13.79
C LEU A 203 9.15 3.11 -14.38
N PHE A 204 7.94 2.90 -13.87
CA PHE A 204 6.74 3.63 -14.27
C PHE A 204 6.88 5.13 -14.03
N LEU A 205 7.34 5.53 -12.84
CA LEU A 205 7.52 6.93 -12.46
C LEU A 205 8.56 7.64 -13.34
N ARG A 206 9.65 6.95 -13.70
CA ARG A 206 10.64 7.48 -14.65
C ARG A 206 10.08 7.74 -16.04
N ASN A 207 9.15 6.91 -16.48
CA ASN A 207 8.54 7.03 -17.81
C ASN A 207 7.48 8.13 -17.86
N THR A 208 6.86 8.47 -16.73
CA THR A 208 5.75 9.44 -16.65
C THR A 208 6.20 10.86 -16.31
N GLN A 209 7.36 11.07 -15.69
CA GLN A 209 7.94 12.41 -15.46
C GLN A 209 9.48 12.45 -15.57
N PRO A 210 10.06 13.15 -16.56
CA PRO A 210 11.51 13.26 -16.73
C PRO A 210 12.18 14.41 -15.93
N ALA A 211 11.48 15.08 -15.01
CA ALA A 211 11.97 16.28 -14.31
C ALA A 211 12.97 15.95 -13.17
N PRO A 212 13.88 16.88 -12.79
CA PRO A 212 14.85 16.65 -11.72
C PRO A 212 14.17 16.42 -10.37
N PHE A 213 14.65 15.40 -9.66
CA PHE A 213 14.18 15.03 -8.34
C PHE A 213 14.73 16.02 -7.30
N HIS A 214 13.86 16.59 -6.48
CA HIS A 214 14.23 17.30 -5.26
C HIS A 214 14.01 16.36 -4.08
N ASP A 215 14.96 16.30 -3.15
CA ASP A 215 14.76 15.55 -1.90
C ASP A 215 13.58 16.18 -1.14
N LEU A 216 12.64 15.35 -0.68
CA LEU A 216 11.64 15.82 0.28
C LEU A 216 12.35 16.06 1.62
N PRO A 217 12.02 17.13 2.34
CA PRO A 217 12.59 17.36 3.66
C PRO A 217 12.22 16.20 4.60
N ASP A 218 13.10 15.85 5.56
CA ASP A 218 12.85 14.76 6.53
C ASP A 218 11.53 14.95 7.32
N SER A 219 11.06 16.19 7.45
CA SER A 219 9.75 16.52 8.02
C SER A 219 8.58 15.92 7.23
N PHE A 220 8.75 15.65 5.94
CA PHE A 220 7.75 15.04 5.07
C PHE A 220 7.54 13.55 5.36
N VAL A 221 8.63 12.81 5.65
CA VAL A 221 8.57 11.39 6.02
C VAL A 221 7.92 11.22 7.40
N SER A 222 8.09 12.22 8.27
CA SER A 222 7.51 12.24 9.62
C SER A 222 6.04 12.67 9.64
N LEU A 223 5.52 13.24 8.54
CA LEU A 223 4.22 13.93 8.45
C LEU A 223 3.00 13.00 8.51
N VAL A 224 3.22 11.68 8.59
CA VAL A 224 2.26 10.67 8.15
C VAL A 224 1.90 9.70 9.29
N PHE A 225 2.65 9.74 10.40
CA PHE A 225 2.44 8.83 11.52
C PHE A 225 2.72 9.54 12.86
N GLU A 226 1.82 10.45 13.26
CA GLU A 226 1.71 10.88 14.65
C GLU A 226 0.47 10.20 15.24
N VAL A 227 0.61 8.94 15.66
CA VAL A 227 -0.48 8.25 16.35
C VAL A 227 -0.52 8.78 17.78
N ASP A 228 -1.48 9.65 18.07
CA ASP A 228 -1.80 9.98 19.47
C ASP A 228 -2.43 8.73 20.12
N GLN A 229 -1.78 8.15 21.13
CA GLN A 229 -2.25 6.93 21.80
C GLN A 229 -3.46 7.18 22.73
N THR A 230 -4.24 8.23 22.49
CA THR A 230 -5.32 8.70 23.36
C THR A 230 -6.68 8.11 22.98
N ASP A 231 -6.89 6.83 23.34
CA ASP A 231 -8.18 6.21 23.72
C ASP A 231 -9.42 6.40 22.82
N HIS A 232 -9.26 6.84 21.57
CA HIS A 232 -10.32 6.96 20.59
C HIS A 232 -9.88 6.16 19.35
N GLY A 233 -10.73 5.23 18.92
CA GLY A 233 -10.40 4.19 17.93
C GLY A 233 -9.62 4.71 16.74
N GLU A 234 -8.73 3.85 16.22
CA GLU A 234 -7.73 4.08 15.16
C GLU A 234 -8.39 4.53 13.83
N ARG A 235 -8.94 5.74 13.78
CA ARG A 235 -9.52 6.30 12.55
C ARG A 235 -8.39 6.69 11.62
N LEU A 236 -8.60 6.51 10.32
CA LEU A 236 -7.61 6.87 9.31
C LEU A 236 -7.16 8.33 9.43
N GLN A 237 -8.07 9.21 9.81
CA GLN A 237 -7.85 10.65 9.94
C GLN A 237 -6.85 10.96 11.07
N ASP A 238 -6.80 10.12 12.10
CA ASP A 238 -5.95 10.29 13.28
C ASP A 238 -4.55 9.68 13.07
N LEU A 239 -4.39 8.81 12.05
CA LEU A 239 -3.07 8.33 11.62
C LEU A 239 -2.24 9.44 10.95
N PHE A 240 -2.90 10.37 10.25
CA PHE A 240 -2.26 11.45 9.50
C PHE A 240 -2.52 12.82 10.15
N VAL A 241 -1.71 13.19 11.14
CA VAL A 241 -1.78 14.54 11.71
C VAL A 241 -1.35 15.57 10.66
N SER A 242 -2.19 16.59 10.50
CA SER A 242 -1.93 17.72 9.60
C SER A 242 -0.71 18.52 10.06
N ALA A 243 0.44 18.30 9.44
CA ALA A 243 1.50 19.32 9.41
C ALA A 243 1.44 20.07 8.07
N LEU A 244 0.60 21.08 8.03
CA LEU A 244 0.75 22.25 7.16
C LEU A 244 1.05 23.47 8.03
#